data_AF-B8B7J2-F1
#
_entry.id   AF-B8B7J2-F1
#
_cell.length_a   1.000
_cell.length_b   1.000
_cell.length_c   1.000
_cell.angle_alpha   90.00
_cell.angle_beta   90.00
_cell.angle_gamma   90.00
#
_symmetry.space_group_name_H-M   'P 1'
#
loop_
_entity.id
_entity.type
_entity.pdbx_description
1 polymer ?
#
loop_
_entity_poly.entity_id
_entity_poly.type
_entity_poly.pdbx_seq_one_letter_code
_entity_poly.pdbx_strand_id
1 'polypeptide(L)'
;MSLWLIRPKPISPPLSRSRRRHRRARAKPTPRLRPPGARADSVSVSPVHARGGESAAAMDSRPREADAPAEPSGGSAPAAAANGEVEITKPCNDKRGYRRVVLPNALECLVISDPDTDKAAASMNVSVGYFCDPEGLPGLAHFLEHMLFYASEKYPIEDSYSKYIAEHGGSRNAFTSREHTNFFFDVNNDCLDDALDRFAQFFINPLMSPDAILREVNAVDSAS
;
A
#
# COMPACT_ATOMS: atom_id res chain seq x y z
N MET A 1 -10.09 -0.44 11.39
CA MET A 1 -10.33 -0.79 9.97
C MET A 1 -10.67 -2.26 9.86
N SER A 2 -11.58 -2.64 8.96
CA SER A 2 -11.86 -4.04 8.63
C SER A 2 -12.20 -4.23 7.15
N LEU A 3 -11.75 -5.33 6.56
CA LEU A 3 -11.95 -5.69 5.15
C LEU A 3 -12.81 -6.95 5.03
N TRP A 4 -13.87 -6.89 4.24
CA TRP A 4 -14.75 -8.01 3.92
C TRP A 4 -14.52 -8.38 2.46
N LEU A 5 -14.41 -9.68 2.16
CA LEU A 5 -14.10 -10.17 0.81
C LEU A 5 -14.91 -11.43 0.49
N ILE A 6 -15.77 -11.37 -0.52
CA ILE A 6 -16.54 -12.50 -1.08
C ILE A 6 -15.86 -12.94 -2.38
N ARG A 7 -15.53 -14.24 -2.50
CA ARG A 7 -14.86 -14.80 -3.69
C ARG A 7 -15.28 -16.25 -4.00
N PRO A 8 -15.20 -16.70 -5.26
CA PRO A 8 -15.44 -18.11 -5.61
C PRO A 8 -14.31 -19.03 -5.13
N LYS A 9 -13.05 -18.57 -5.21
CA LYS A 9 -11.85 -19.37 -4.96
C LYS A 9 -11.84 -19.90 -3.49
N PRO A 10 -11.70 -21.22 -3.24
CA PRO A 10 -11.77 -21.79 -1.89
C PRO A 10 -10.75 -21.18 -0.93
N ILE A 11 -11.06 -21.18 0.37
CA ILE A 11 -10.18 -20.62 1.40
C ILE A 11 -8.93 -21.49 1.55
N SER A 12 -7.83 -21.07 0.93
CA SER A 12 -6.54 -21.77 0.97
C SER A 12 -6.05 -21.86 2.42
N PRO A 13 -5.63 -23.05 2.92
CA PRO A 13 -5.13 -23.21 4.29
C PRO A 13 -3.89 -22.32 4.54
N PRO A 14 -3.62 -21.92 5.80
CA PRO A 14 -2.45 -21.13 6.11
C PRO A 14 -1.16 -21.85 5.67
N LEU A 15 -0.21 -21.09 5.10
CA LEU A 15 1.06 -21.63 4.61
C LEU A 15 1.88 -22.21 5.77
N SER A 16 1.78 -23.53 5.96
CA SER A 16 2.60 -24.23 6.95
C SER A 16 4.07 -24.06 6.57
N ARG A 17 4.88 -23.50 7.49
CA ARG A 17 6.31 -23.28 7.29
C ARG A 17 7.06 -24.61 7.33
N SER A 18 6.95 -25.42 6.28
CA SER A 18 7.70 -26.66 6.14
C SER A 18 9.20 -26.34 6.17
N ARG A 19 9.88 -26.74 7.26
CA ARG A 19 11.34 -26.55 7.42
C ARG A 19 12.09 -27.55 6.53
N ARG A 20 12.06 -27.35 5.21
CA ARG A 20 12.99 -28.03 4.28
C ARG A 20 14.42 -27.60 4.59
N ARG A 21 15.10 -28.39 5.44
CA ARG A 21 16.54 -28.29 5.69
C ARG A 21 17.28 -28.53 4.36
N HIS A 22 17.75 -27.48 3.71
CA HIS A 22 18.62 -27.61 2.55
C HIS A 22 19.95 -28.27 2.96
N ARG A 23 20.11 -29.56 2.64
CA ARG A 23 21.44 -30.18 2.56
C ARG A 23 22.21 -29.49 1.43
N ARG A 24 23.18 -28.62 1.78
CA ARG A 24 24.14 -28.09 0.80
C ARG A 24 24.96 -29.24 0.21
N ALA A 25 24.83 -29.49 -1.08
CA ALA A 25 25.78 -30.31 -1.82
C ALA A 25 27.13 -29.58 -1.89
N ARG A 26 28.23 -30.31 -1.73
CA ARG A 26 29.60 -29.75 -1.64
C ARG A 26 30.29 -29.89 -2.99
N ALA A 27 30.35 -28.80 -3.76
CA ALA A 27 31.08 -28.77 -5.03
C ALA A 27 32.58 -29.04 -4.84
N LYS A 28 33.22 -29.70 -5.81
CA LYS A 28 34.67 -29.91 -5.87
C LYS A 28 35.33 -28.74 -6.61
N PRO A 29 36.57 -28.35 -6.26
CA PRO A 29 37.31 -27.30 -6.96
C PRO A 29 37.96 -27.81 -8.25
N THR A 30 37.93 -26.99 -9.31
CA THR A 30 38.72 -27.15 -10.55
C THR A 30 39.98 -26.27 -10.51
N PRO A 31 41.10 -26.68 -11.14
CA PRO A 31 42.38 -25.98 -11.03
C PRO A 31 42.49 -24.74 -11.93
N ARG A 32 43.44 -23.85 -11.59
CA ARG A 32 43.75 -22.62 -12.34
C ARG A 32 44.75 -22.86 -13.47
N LEU A 33 44.68 -22.03 -14.52
CA LEU A 33 45.76 -21.76 -15.46
C LEU A 33 46.11 -20.26 -15.45
N ARG A 34 47.35 -19.90 -15.81
CA ARG A 34 47.88 -18.52 -15.92
C ARG A 34 48.35 -18.23 -17.36
N PRO A 35 48.61 -16.95 -17.72
CA PRO A 35 48.56 -16.49 -19.11
C PRO A 35 49.92 -16.04 -19.69
N PRO A 36 49.94 -15.66 -20.98
CA PRO A 36 50.56 -14.44 -21.48
C PRO A 36 49.48 -13.44 -21.98
N GLY A 37 49.75 -12.17 -22.22
CA GLY A 37 50.98 -11.39 -22.07
C GLY A 37 50.65 -9.90 -22.15
N ALA A 38 51.58 -9.02 -21.78
CA ALA A 38 51.30 -7.58 -21.64
C ALA A 38 51.37 -6.80 -22.96
N ARG A 39 50.63 -5.69 -23.01
CA ARG A 39 51.19 -4.37 -23.33
C ARG A 39 50.41 -3.29 -22.57
N ALA A 40 51.12 -2.24 -22.20
CA ALA A 40 50.56 -1.02 -21.62
C ALA A 40 50.98 0.15 -22.52
N ASP A 41 50.28 1.26 -22.42
CA ASP A 41 50.84 2.58 -22.69
C ASP A 41 50.19 3.59 -21.75
N SER A 42 50.98 4.59 -21.34
CA SER A 42 50.61 5.56 -20.30
C SER A 42 51.14 6.93 -20.67
N VAL A 43 50.28 7.95 -20.68
CA VAL A 43 50.68 9.34 -20.89
C VAL A 43 50.06 10.22 -19.81
N SER A 44 50.92 10.88 -19.02
CA SER A 44 50.57 11.93 -18.08
C SER A 44 51.30 13.21 -18.46
N VAL A 45 50.59 14.32 -18.69
CA VAL A 45 51.19 15.66 -18.81
C VAL A 45 50.31 16.71 -18.13
N SER A 46 50.95 17.65 -17.44
CA SER A 46 50.44 18.90 -16.87
C SER A 46 51.67 19.78 -16.58
N PRO A 47 51.57 21.05 -16.12
CA PRO A 47 50.48 22.04 -16.21
C PRO A 47 50.99 23.39 -16.84
N VAL A 48 50.09 24.37 -17.10
CA VAL A 48 50.49 25.79 -17.27
C VAL A 48 49.48 26.75 -16.61
N HIS A 49 50.03 27.71 -15.85
CA HIS A 49 49.57 29.05 -15.44
C HIS A 49 48.45 29.73 -16.27
N ALA A 50 47.61 30.68 -15.79
CA ALA A 50 47.27 31.24 -14.46
C ALA A 50 46.00 32.17 -14.68
N ARG A 51 45.63 33.27 -14.00
CA ARG A 51 46.20 34.14 -12.92
C ARG A 51 45.12 35.09 -12.34
N GLY A 52 45.13 35.34 -11.02
CA GLY A 52 44.36 36.42 -10.34
C GLY A 52 42.91 36.05 -9.95
N GLY A 53 42.31 36.68 -8.93
CA GLY A 53 42.87 37.59 -7.92
C GLY A 53 41.80 38.25 -7.02
N GLU A 54 42.16 38.54 -5.76
CA GLU A 54 41.49 39.50 -4.82
C GLU A 54 40.01 39.21 -4.42
N SER A 55 39.48 39.60 -3.25
CA SER A 55 40.07 40.15 -2.00
C SER A 55 39.30 39.63 -0.78
N ALA A 56 39.67 40.03 0.44
CA ALA A 56 39.19 39.45 1.69
C ALA A 56 37.93 40.10 2.30
N ALA A 57 37.14 39.27 3.00
CA ALA A 57 36.37 39.68 4.18
C ALA A 57 36.27 38.47 5.14
N ALA A 58 36.72 38.63 6.38
CA ALA A 58 36.63 37.59 7.40
C ALA A 58 35.86 38.10 8.62
N MET A 59 34.91 37.31 9.12
CA MET A 59 34.34 37.47 10.46
C MET A 59 34.13 36.11 11.12
N ASP A 60 34.48 36.02 12.40
CA ASP A 60 34.34 34.83 13.26
C ASP A 60 32.93 34.73 13.81
N SER A 61 32.25 33.62 13.50
CA SER A 61 31.06 33.17 14.24
C SER A 61 31.03 31.64 14.32
N ARG A 62 31.73 31.12 15.33
CA ARG A 62 31.77 29.69 15.69
C ARG A 62 30.37 29.06 15.75
N PRO A 63 30.17 27.84 15.20
CA PRO A 63 28.94 27.08 15.43
C PRO A 63 28.76 26.78 16.92
N ARG A 64 27.52 26.87 17.41
CA ARG A 64 27.14 26.14 18.63
C ARG A 64 26.91 24.68 18.25
N GLU A 65 27.55 23.78 18.99
CA GLU A 65 27.11 22.38 19.02
C GLU A 65 25.67 22.34 19.57
N ALA A 66 24.81 21.59 18.89
CA ALA A 66 23.49 21.24 19.37
C ALA A 66 23.49 19.73 19.57
N ASP A 67 23.14 19.27 20.78
CA ASP A 67 23.13 17.85 21.12
C ASP A 67 22.25 17.05 20.15
N ALA A 68 22.81 15.97 19.61
CA ALA A 68 22.05 14.99 18.87
C ALA A 68 21.31 14.07 19.86
N PRO A 69 19.96 14.02 19.85
CA PRO A 69 19.21 13.11 20.71
C PRO A 69 19.52 11.65 20.33
N ALA A 70 19.75 10.81 21.33
CA ALA A 70 20.23 9.45 21.12
C ALA A 70 19.18 8.48 20.54
N GLU A 71 19.63 7.58 19.67
CA GLU A 71 18.88 6.44 19.13
C GLU A 71 18.32 5.52 20.24
N PRO A 72 16.98 5.36 20.37
CA PRO A 72 16.39 4.40 21.30
C PRO A 72 16.46 2.98 20.73
N SER A 73 17.54 2.27 21.03
CA SER A 73 17.77 0.91 20.52
C SER A 73 16.99 -0.17 21.29
N GLY A 74 15.95 -0.73 20.64
CA GLY A 74 15.50 -2.11 20.86
C GLY A 74 14.07 -2.33 21.34
N GLY A 75 13.40 -3.32 20.73
CA GLY A 75 12.05 -3.79 21.10
C GLY A 75 10.93 -3.02 20.38
N SER A 76 9.99 -3.65 19.66
CA SER A 76 9.79 -5.06 19.34
C SER A 76 9.51 -5.24 17.85
N ALA A 77 9.85 -6.39 17.29
CA ALA A 77 9.21 -6.81 16.04
C ALA A 77 7.69 -6.93 16.25
N PRO A 78 6.85 -6.59 15.26
CA PRO A 78 5.41 -6.78 15.37
C PRO A 78 5.12 -8.27 15.63
N ALA A 79 4.22 -8.54 16.57
CA ALA A 79 3.87 -9.90 16.96
C ALA A 79 3.44 -10.71 15.74
N ALA A 80 3.92 -11.94 15.62
CA ALA A 80 3.57 -12.80 14.50
C ALA A 80 2.05 -12.96 14.42
N ALA A 81 1.49 -12.70 13.23
CA ALA A 81 0.04 -12.64 12.99
C ALA A 81 -0.71 -13.76 13.72
N ALA A 82 -1.55 -13.36 14.68
CA ALA A 82 -2.25 -14.26 15.57
C ALA A 82 -3.41 -14.95 14.83
N ASN A 83 -3.07 -15.97 14.05
CA ASN A 83 -4.01 -16.91 13.44
C ASN A 83 -4.64 -17.81 14.51
N GLY A 84 -5.39 -17.21 15.43
CA GLY A 84 -6.39 -17.94 16.21
C GLY A 84 -7.50 -18.35 15.26
N GLU A 85 -7.80 -19.65 15.22
CA GLU A 85 -8.94 -20.18 14.46
C GLU A 85 -10.23 -19.78 15.19
N VAL A 86 -10.70 -18.56 14.91
CA VAL A 86 -11.99 -18.07 15.39
C VAL A 86 -13.08 -18.81 14.62
N GLU A 87 -13.81 -19.67 15.33
CA GLU A 87 -15.01 -20.31 14.81
C GLU A 87 -16.10 -19.25 14.57
N ILE A 88 -16.63 -19.22 13.34
CA ILE A 88 -17.61 -18.21 12.91
C ILE A 88 -18.99 -18.86 12.89
N THR A 89 -19.82 -18.50 13.87
CA THR A 89 -21.21 -18.92 13.96
C THR A 89 -21.99 -18.47 12.72
N LYS A 90 -22.62 -19.42 12.03
CA LYS A 90 -23.45 -19.17 10.84
C LYS A 90 -24.72 -20.03 10.86
N PRO A 91 -25.79 -19.63 10.12
CA PRO A 91 -26.98 -20.46 9.95
C PRO A 91 -26.66 -21.83 9.35
N CYS A 92 -27.42 -22.88 9.75
CA CYS A 92 -27.17 -24.25 9.31
C CYS A 92 -27.43 -24.50 7.80
N ASN A 93 -28.17 -23.60 7.14
CA ASN A 93 -28.39 -23.60 5.69
C ASN A 93 -27.33 -22.79 4.91
N ASP A 94 -26.43 -22.07 5.59
CA ASP A 94 -25.39 -21.28 4.94
C ASP A 94 -24.22 -22.18 4.53
N LYS A 95 -24.09 -22.42 3.22
CA LYS A 95 -23.05 -23.29 2.65
C LYS A 95 -21.65 -22.64 2.63
N ARG A 96 -21.56 -21.31 2.77
CA ARG A 96 -20.34 -20.54 2.47
C ARG A 96 -19.21 -20.85 3.46
N GLY A 97 -17.98 -20.81 2.97
CA GLY A 97 -16.78 -20.90 3.81
C GLY A 97 -16.45 -19.53 4.41
N TYR A 98 -16.05 -19.49 5.68
CA TYR A 98 -15.69 -18.26 6.38
C TYR A 98 -14.34 -18.39 7.07
N ARG A 99 -13.52 -17.34 7.04
CA ARG A 99 -12.30 -17.24 7.85
C ARG A 99 -11.95 -15.79 8.19
N ARG A 100 -11.85 -15.48 9.49
CA ARG A 100 -11.18 -14.28 9.99
C ARG A 100 -9.66 -14.44 9.85
N VAL A 101 -9.00 -13.39 9.36
CA VAL A 101 -7.53 -13.29 9.25
C VAL A 101 -7.13 -11.93 9.79
N VAL A 102 -6.08 -11.85 10.60
CA VAL A 102 -5.49 -10.56 11.01
C VAL A 102 -4.15 -10.41 10.30
N LEU A 103 -3.99 -9.35 9.52
CA LEU A 103 -2.76 -9.09 8.77
C LEU A 103 -1.64 -8.52 9.67
N PRO A 104 -0.36 -8.56 9.24
CA PRO A 104 0.76 -8.04 10.03
C PRO A 104 0.69 -6.53 10.36
N ASN A 105 -0.11 -5.76 9.62
CA ASN A 105 -0.42 -4.36 9.89
C ASN A 105 -1.69 -4.17 10.75
N ALA A 106 -2.12 -5.22 11.47
CA ALA A 106 -3.33 -5.27 12.29
C ALA A 106 -4.67 -5.04 11.55
N LEU A 107 -4.70 -5.03 10.21
CA LEU A 107 -5.96 -5.03 9.48
C LEU A 107 -6.70 -6.35 9.69
N GLU A 108 -7.94 -6.27 10.16
CA GLU A 108 -8.83 -7.42 10.28
C GLU A 108 -9.56 -7.70 8.97
N CYS A 109 -9.47 -8.92 8.47
CA CYS A 109 -10.12 -9.36 7.25
C CYS A 109 -11.10 -10.51 7.53
N LEU A 110 -12.34 -10.42 7.05
CA LEU A 110 -13.20 -11.59 6.86
C LEU A 110 -13.19 -12.04 5.41
N VAL A 111 -12.66 -13.24 5.17
CA VAL A 111 -12.72 -13.90 3.87
C VAL A 111 -13.92 -14.85 3.85
N ILE A 112 -14.81 -14.62 2.90
CA ILE A 112 -15.99 -15.42 2.58
C ILE A 112 -15.71 -16.12 1.24
N SER A 113 -15.87 -17.43 1.21
CA SER A 113 -15.77 -18.23 -0.01
C SER A 113 -17.13 -18.81 -0.36
N ASP A 114 -17.62 -18.45 -1.54
CA ASP A 114 -18.90 -18.87 -2.08
C ASP A 114 -18.68 -19.38 -3.52
N PRO A 115 -18.44 -20.69 -3.71
CA PRO A 115 -18.14 -21.25 -5.03
C PRO A 115 -19.27 -21.11 -6.06
N ASP A 116 -20.50 -20.91 -5.59
CA ASP A 116 -21.72 -20.83 -6.40
C ASP A 116 -22.04 -19.37 -6.83
N THR A 117 -21.12 -18.42 -6.63
CA THR A 117 -21.39 -16.98 -6.83
C THR A 117 -20.94 -16.44 -8.20
N ASP A 118 -21.85 -15.78 -8.92
CA ASP A 118 -21.57 -15.09 -10.20
C ASP A 118 -20.72 -13.82 -10.02
N LYS A 119 -20.86 -13.15 -8.87
CA LYS A 119 -20.20 -11.89 -8.53
C LYS A 119 -19.36 -12.00 -7.27
N ALA A 120 -18.13 -11.53 -7.36
CA ALA A 120 -17.28 -11.30 -6.21
C ALA A 120 -17.45 -9.86 -5.70
N ALA A 121 -17.12 -9.62 -4.43
CA ALA A 121 -17.32 -8.31 -3.82
C ALA A 121 -16.31 -8.05 -2.69
N ALA A 122 -16.03 -6.78 -2.40
CA ALA A 122 -15.25 -6.37 -1.24
C ALA A 122 -15.81 -5.10 -0.58
N SER A 123 -15.56 -4.94 0.73
CA SER A 123 -15.88 -3.72 1.49
C SER A 123 -14.76 -3.42 2.50
N MET A 124 -14.25 -2.19 2.51
CA MET A 124 -13.32 -1.67 3.51
C MET A 124 -14.05 -0.68 4.41
N ASN A 125 -14.06 -0.95 5.71
CA ASN A 125 -14.58 -0.05 6.73
C ASN A 125 -13.44 0.68 7.44
N VAL A 126 -13.37 2.00 7.27
CA VAL A 126 -12.45 2.88 7.99
C VAL A 126 -13.11 3.34 9.29
N SER A 127 -12.40 3.24 10.41
CA SER A 127 -12.92 3.52 11.76
C SER A 127 -12.78 5.00 12.14
N VAL A 128 -13.09 5.87 11.18
CA VAL A 128 -13.07 7.35 11.23
C VAL A 128 -14.27 7.83 10.41
N GLY A 129 -14.93 8.90 10.82
CA GLY A 129 -16.04 9.53 10.11
C GLY A 129 -16.13 11.03 10.42
N TYR A 130 -17.24 11.70 10.09
CA TYR A 130 -17.34 13.16 10.21
C TYR A 130 -17.31 13.72 11.66
N PHE A 131 -17.42 12.88 12.70
CA PHE A 131 -17.10 13.31 14.08
C PHE A 131 -15.58 13.49 14.33
N CYS A 132 -14.75 13.12 13.36
CA CYS A 132 -13.30 13.33 13.37
C CYS A 132 -12.85 14.45 12.42
N ASP A 133 -13.79 15.20 11.82
CA ASP A 133 -13.46 16.38 11.03
C ASP A 133 -12.78 17.44 11.93
N PRO A 134 -11.64 18.02 11.52
CA PRO A 134 -10.93 19.00 12.33
C PRO A 134 -11.65 20.36 12.31
N GLU A 135 -11.47 21.13 13.39
CA GLU A 135 -12.07 22.45 13.53
C GLU A 135 -11.72 23.37 12.33
N GLY A 136 -12.75 23.97 11.74
CA GLY A 136 -12.63 24.80 10.54
C GLY A 136 -12.75 24.06 9.20
N LEU A 137 -12.77 22.72 9.18
CA LEU A 137 -12.96 21.91 7.96
C LEU A 137 -14.08 20.85 8.12
N PRO A 138 -15.34 21.25 8.41
CA PRO A 138 -16.46 20.32 8.44
C PRO A 138 -16.69 19.68 7.05
N GLY A 139 -17.01 18.40 7.02
CA GLY A 139 -17.19 17.62 5.79
C GLY A 139 -15.90 17.01 5.24
N LEU A 140 -14.74 17.19 5.89
CA LEU A 140 -13.44 16.72 5.38
C LEU A 140 -13.40 15.20 5.17
N ALA A 141 -14.00 14.40 6.04
CA ALA A 141 -14.07 12.95 5.89
C ALA A 141 -14.87 12.52 4.64
N HIS A 142 -15.96 13.23 4.33
CA HIS A 142 -16.81 12.99 3.15
C HIS A 142 -16.13 13.48 1.85
N PHE A 143 -15.47 14.64 1.90
CA PHE A 143 -14.62 15.10 0.80
C PHE A 143 -13.47 14.12 0.51
N LEU A 144 -12.83 13.58 1.56
CA LEU A 144 -11.76 12.60 1.44
C LEU A 144 -12.27 11.29 0.81
N GLU A 145 -13.47 10.83 1.17
CA GLU A 145 -14.12 9.67 0.56
C GLU A 145 -14.22 9.81 -0.96
N HIS A 146 -14.73 10.95 -1.44
CA HIS A 146 -14.83 11.24 -2.87
C HIS A 146 -13.44 11.24 -3.54
N MET A 147 -12.47 11.94 -2.94
CA MET A 147 -11.10 12.05 -3.45
C MET A 147 -10.37 10.69 -3.59
N LEU A 148 -10.72 9.66 -2.80
CA LEU A 148 -10.09 8.34 -2.93
C LEU A 148 -10.51 7.59 -4.21
N PHE A 149 -11.64 7.91 -4.83
CA PHE A 149 -12.05 7.28 -6.10
C PHE A 149 -11.30 7.82 -7.33
N TYR A 150 -10.65 8.98 -7.22
CA TYR A 150 -10.11 9.75 -8.33
C TYR A 150 -8.96 9.03 -9.07
N ALA A 151 -7.82 8.82 -8.39
CA ALA A 151 -6.61 8.20 -8.95
C ALA A 151 -5.66 7.73 -7.84
N SER A 152 -4.66 6.93 -8.20
CA SER A 152 -3.59 6.47 -7.29
C SER A 152 -2.25 6.37 -8.01
N GLU A 153 -1.13 6.29 -7.29
CA GLU A 153 0.22 6.24 -7.91
C GLU A 153 0.35 5.07 -8.91
N LYS A 154 -0.25 3.92 -8.60
CA LYS A 154 -0.26 2.72 -9.45
C LYS A 154 -1.31 2.78 -10.57
N TYR A 155 -2.41 3.51 -10.37
CA TYR A 155 -3.44 3.75 -11.38
C TYR A 155 -3.70 5.27 -11.51
N PRO A 156 -2.80 6.01 -12.20
CA PRO A 156 -2.81 7.47 -12.22
C PRO A 156 -3.79 8.07 -13.24
N ILE A 157 -4.52 7.24 -13.98
CA ILE A 157 -5.55 7.67 -14.93
C ILE A 157 -6.85 7.89 -14.15
N GLU A 158 -7.42 9.08 -14.26
CA GLU A 158 -8.72 9.43 -13.66
C GLU A 158 -9.79 8.39 -14.00
N ASP A 159 -10.65 8.07 -13.04
CA ASP A 159 -11.74 7.09 -13.18
C ASP A 159 -11.32 5.66 -13.60
N SER A 160 -10.02 5.32 -13.60
CA SER A 160 -9.56 3.98 -13.99
C SER A 160 -10.22 2.86 -13.17
N TYR A 161 -10.54 3.13 -11.90
CA TYR A 161 -11.33 2.23 -11.06
C TYR A 161 -12.81 2.21 -11.43
N SER A 162 -13.49 3.36 -11.50
CA SER A 162 -14.90 3.48 -11.89
C SER A 162 -15.19 2.76 -13.20
N LYS A 163 -14.32 2.99 -14.20
CA LYS A 163 -14.37 2.38 -15.52
C LYS A 163 -14.14 0.87 -15.45
N TYR A 164 -13.12 0.40 -14.74
CA TYR A 164 -12.85 -1.03 -14.61
C TYR A 164 -14.04 -1.79 -14.01
N ILE A 165 -14.64 -1.25 -12.94
CA ILE A 165 -15.81 -1.87 -12.30
C ILE A 165 -16.99 -1.95 -13.27
N ALA A 166 -17.29 -0.86 -13.99
CA ALA A 166 -18.40 -0.82 -14.96
C ALA A 166 -18.18 -1.76 -16.16
N GLU A 167 -16.96 -1.83 -16.72
CA GLU A 167 -16.62 -2.71 -17.84
C GLU A 167 -16.70 -4.20 -17.48
N HIS A 168 -16.51 -4.55 -16.20
CA HIS A 168 -16.57 -5.93 -15.69
C HIS A 168 -17.86 -6.24 -14.94
N GLY A 169 -18.97 -5.58 -15.33
CA GLY A 169 -20.33 -5.87 -14.89
C GLY A 169 -20.64 -5.49 -13.44
N GLY A 170 -19.74 -4.78 -12.76
CA GLY A 170 -19.79 -4.47 -11.34
C GLY A 170 -20.53 -3.20 -10.96
N SER A 171 -20.58 -2.92 -9.66
CA SER A 171 -20.98 -1.63 -9.09
C SER A 171 -20.02 -1.21 -7.99
N ARG A 172 -19.86 0.10 -7.74
CA ARG A 172 -19.02 0.66 -6.66
C ARG A 172 -19.72 1.80 -5.97
N ASN A 173 -19.57 1.90 -4.65
CA ASN A 173 -20.04 3.05 -3.89
C ASN A 173 -19.27 3.20 -2.56
N ALA A 174 -19.53 4.28 -1.84
CA ALA A 174 -19.11 4.47 -0.46
C ALA A 174 -20.17 5.24 0.34
N PHE A 175 -19.90 5.46 1.63
CA PHE A 175 -20.57 6.48 2.44
C PHE A 175 -19.75 6.84 3.68
N THR A 176 -19.82 8.11 4.11
CA THR A 176 -19.26 8.61 5.36
C THR A 176 -20.38 8.81 6.39
N SER A 177 -20.21 8.17 7.55
CA SER A 177 -21.09 8.33 8.71
C SER A 177 -20.38 9.12 9.82
N ARG A 178 -21.02 9.24 10.99
CA ARG A 178 -20.45 9.90 12.18
C ARG A 178 -19.07 9.35 12.54
N GLU A 179 -18.97 8.01 12.60
CA GLU A 179 -17.84 7.32 13.23
C GLU A 179 -17.02 6.49 12.22
N HIS A 180 -17.59 6.17 11.06
CA HIS A 180 -17.01 5.28 10.05
C HIS A 180 -17.26 5.77 8.61
N THR A 181 -16.29 5.59 7.72
CA THR A 181 -16.46 5.65 6.26
C THR A 181 -16.29 4.25 5.67
N ASN A 182 -17.25 3.82 4.86
CA ASN A 182 -17.23 2.49 4.22
C ASN A 182 -17.13 2.63 2.70
N PHE A 183 -16.21 1.88 2.09
CA PHE A 183 -16.05 1.79 0.64
C PHE A 183 -16.33 0.36 0.19
N PHE A 184 -17.06 0.16 -0.90
CA PHE A 184 -17.39 -1.20 -1.36
C PHE A 184 -17.60 -1.29 -2.88
N PHE A 185 -17.45 -2.52 -3.39
CA PHE A 185 -17.77 -2.86 -4.78
C PHE A 185 -18.22 -4.32 -4.93
N ASP A 186 -18.93 -4.58 -6.02
CA ASP A 186 -19.11 -5.90 -6.63
C ASP A 186 -18.54 -5.90 -8.06
N VAL A 187 -18.17 -7.08 -8.57
CA VAL A 187 -17.65 -7.28 -9.93
C VAL A 187 -17.87 -8.74 -10.35
N ASN A 188 -17.87 -9.04 -11.65
CA ASN A 188 -17.89 -10.43 -12.14
C ASN A 188 -16.75 -11.25 -11.51
N ASN A 189 -17.05 -12.48 -11.09
CA ASN A 189 -16.24 -13.25 -10.14
C ASN A 189 -14.76 -13.48 -10.55
N ASP A 190 -14.47 -13.64 -11.85
CA ASP A 190 -13.11 -13.77 -12.41
C ASP A 190 -12.28 -12.48 -12.34
N CYS A 191 -12.93 -11.32 -12.23
CA CYS A 191 -12.31 -9.98 -12.28
C CYS A 191 -11.91 -9.46 -10.88
N LEU A 192 -12.16 -10.23 -9.82
CA LEU A 192 -11.95 -9.81 -8.43
C LEU A 192 -10.53 -9.35 -8.13
N ASP A 193 -9.52 -10.13 -8.53
CA ASP A 193 -8.14 -9.89 -8.11
C ASP A 193 -7.63 -8.53 -8.64
N ASP A 194 -8.03 -8.16 -9.86
CA ASP A 194 -7.69 -6.90 -10.53
C ASP A 194 -8.51 -5.70 -9.99
N ALA A 195 -9.79 -5.91 -9.64
CA ALA A 195 -10.63 -4.91 -8.99
C ALA A 195 -10.13 -4.58 -7.58
N LEU A 196 -9.77 -5.62 -6.81
CA LEU A 196 -9.26 -5.52 -5.45
C LEU A 196 -7.88 -4.85 -5.40
N ASP A 197 -7.02 -5.09 -6.39
CA ASP A 197 -5.71 -4.43 -6.49
C ASP A 197 -5.86 -2.92 -6.72
N ARG A 198 -6.81 -2.48 -7.55
CA ARG A 198 -7.17 -1.06 -7.73
C ARG A 198 -7.74 -0.46 -6.45
N PHE A 199 -8.75 -1.12 -5.87
CA PHE A 199 -9.40 -0.71 -4.62
C PHE A 199 -8.42 -0.57 -3.45
N ALA A 200 -7.42 -1.45 -3.35
CA ALA A 200 -6.41 -1.39 -2.32
C ALA A 200 -5.56 -0.10 -2.37
N GLN A 201 -5.35 0.50 -3.55
CA GLN A 201 -4.50 1.69 -3.67
C GLN A 201 -5.10 2.93 -2.99
N PHE A 202 -6.42 2.98 -2.81
CA PHE A 202 -7.12 4.04 -2.08
C PHE A 202 -6.56 4.20 -0.65
N PHE A 203 -6.11 3.09 -0.07
CA PHE A 203 -5.60 2.99 1.31
C PHE A 203 -4.07 2.87 1.38
N ILE A 204 -3.38 3.08 0.25
CA ILE A 204 -1.91 3.03 0.13
C ILE A 204 -1.41 4.40 -0.31
N ASN A 205 -1.43 4.69 -1.62
CA ASN A 205 -0.91 5.91 -2.23
C ASN A 205 -1.97 6.52 -3.20
N PRO A 206 -3.07 7.09 -2.68
CA PRO A 206 -4.02 7.86 -3.49
C PRO A 206 -3.38 9.16 -4.01
N LEU A 207 -3.80 9.62 -5.18
CA LEU A 207 -3.35 10.89 -5.77
C LEU A 207 -4.39 11.97 -5.54
N MET A 208 -3.97 13.09 -4.96
CA MET A 208 -4.81 14.25 -4.69
C MET A 208 -4.18 15.47 -5.36
N SER A 209 -4.36 15.59 -6.68
CA SER A 209 -3.84 16.75 -7.42
C SER A 209 -4.62 18.01 -7.05
N PRO A 210 -4.01 19.22 -7.09
CA PRO A 210 -4.72 20.46 -6.81
C PRO A 210 -5.96 20.65 -7.71
N ASP A 211 -5.86 20.27 -8.99
CA ASP A 211 -6.96 20.38 -9.96
C ASP A 211 -8.10 19.37 -9.72
N ALA A 212 -7.83 18.26 -9.03
CA ALA A 212 -8.85 17.32 -8.56
C ALA A 212 -9.54 17.85 -7.29
N ILE A 213 -8.75 18.32 -6.32
CA ILE A 213 -9.24 18.93 -5.09
C ILE A 213 -10.18 20.10 -5.42
N LEU A 214 -9.77 20.99 -6.34
CA LEU A 214 -10.59 22.14 -6.75
C LEU A 214 -11.86 21.72 -7.49
N ARG A 215 -11.85 20.66 -8.31
CA ARG A 215 -13.08 20.11 -8.92
C ARG A 215 -14.03 19.55 -7.86
N GLU A 216 -13.51 18.74 -6.95
CA GLU A 216 -14.32 17.99 -5.99
C GLU A 216 -14.91 18.90 -4.90
N VAL A 217 -14.22 19.97 -4.49
CA VAL A 217 -14.79 21.00 -3.59
C VAL A 217 -16.06 21.61 -4.20
N ASN A 218 -16.05 21.94 -5.50
CA ASN A 218 -17.23 22.47 -6.18
C ASN A 218 -18.35 21.41 -6.31
N ALA A 219 -18.00 20.12 -6.43
CA ALA A 219 -18.97 19.04 -6.52
C ALA A 219 -19.69 18.78 -5.19
N VAL A 220 -18.95 18.80 -4.06
CA VAL A 220 -19.52 18.63 -2.71
C VAL A 220 -20.37 19.85 -2.29
N ASP A 221 -19.92 21.07 -2.59
CA ASP A 221 -20.68 22.31 -2.36
C ASP A 221 -22.00 22.32 -3.17
N SER A 222 -21.98 21.77 -4.39
CA SER A 222 -23.18 21.61 -5.24
C SER A 222 -24.12 20.46 -4.81
N ALA A 223 -23.75 19.67 -3.81
CA ALA A 223 -24.47 18.47 -3.37
C ALA A 223 -24.95 18.53 -1.90
N SER A 224 -24.84 19.71 -1.27
CA SER A 224 -25.14 19.97 0.15
C SER A 224 -26.47 20.70 0.38
#